data_AF-A0A939DLM7-F1
#
_entry.id   AF-A0A939DLM7-F1
#
_cell.length_a   1.000
_cell.length_b   1.000
_cell.length_c   1.000
_cell.angle_alpha   90.00
_cell.angle_beta   90.00
_cell.angle_gamma   90.00
#
_symmetry.space_group_name_H-M   'P 1'
#
loop_
_entity.id
_entity.type
_entity.pdbx_description
1 polymer ?
#
loop_
_entity_poly.entity_id
_entity_poly.type
_entity_poly.pdbx_seq_one_letter_code
_entity_poly.pdbx_strand_id
1 'polypeptide(L)'
;MTKQSSPSGLDHLSLGKASEYVDQYSPGLLQPVPRSLNRQDLGIVDKQPFEGVDIWNGYELSWLNRKGKPCLALLQAIVPASSPNLIESKSFKLYLNSFNQWKLDNKEQLQALLEKDLTECAAAPVRVSLFDIQGDARFEVSHFPDALLLDELDVEIEQYQPDSTLLQTTNKLVDKTHLSHLLKSNCLITSQPDWGSVFIRYQGREIVPESLLKYLVSFRQHNEFHEQCVERIFCDLMAQCHPEKLTVYARYTRRGGLDINPFRSNFESPYPNQRMIRQ
;
A
#
# COMPACT_ATOMS: atom_id res chain seq x y z
N MET A 1 0.44 -10.45 -24.89
CA MET A 1 0.99 -10.26 -23.53
C MET A 1 2.48 -9.98 -23.66
N THR A 2 2.84 -8.72 -23.81
CA THR A 2 4.22 -8.25 -23.71
C THR A 2 4.64 -8.37 -22.25
N LYS A 3 5.61 -9.23 -21.95
CA LYS A 3 6.32 -9.20 -20.66
C LYS A 3 7.02 -7.84 -20.60
N GLN A 4 6.45 -6.88 -19.87
CA GLN A 4 7.24 -5.75 -19.39
C GLN A 4 8.40 -6.35 -18.60
N SER A 5 9.62 -6.08 -19.04
CA SER A 5 10.84 -6.49 -18.34
C SER A 5 10.81 -5.89 -16.94
N SER A 6 11.03 -6.71 -15.91
CA SER A 6 11.27 -6.26 -14.55
C SER A 6 12.33 -5.16 -14.58
N PRO A 7 12.16 -4.03 -13.85
CA PRO A 7 13.15 -2.97 -13.86
C PRO A 7 14.53 -3.52 -13.47
N SER A 8 15.54 -3.20 -14.27
CA SER A 8 16.94 -3.59 -14.05
C SER A 8 17.38 -3.10 -12.67
N GLY A 9 17.48 -4.01 -11.71
CA GLY A 9 17.64 -3.67 -10.30
C GLY A 9 16.92 -4.62 -9.35
N LEU A 10 15.90 -5.36 -9.80
CA LEU A 10 15.23 -6.39 -8.98
C LEU A 10 15.90 -7.76 -9.04
N ASP A 11 16.84 -7.99 -9.97
CA ASP A 11 17.40 -9.32 -10.29
C ASP A 11 18.19 -9.98 -9.14
N HIS A 12 18.74 -9.17 -8.23
CA HIS A 12 19.47 -9.64 -7.06
C HIS A 12 18.55 -10.03 -5.89
N LEU A 13 17.27 -9.65 -5.94
CA LEU A 13 16.27 -10.01 -4.93
C LEU A 13 15.72 -11.41 -5.20
N SER A 14 15.18 -12.09 -4.19
CA SER A 14 14.59 -13.43 -4.36
C SER A 14 13.10 -13.40 -4.69
N LEU A 15 12.65 -12.32 -5.34
CA LEU A 15 11.24 -12.10 -5.69
C LEU A 15 10.76 -13.17 -6.67
N GLY A 16 9.59 -13.74 -6.40
CA GLY A 16 8.96 -14.76 -7.26
C GLY A 16 9.57 -16.16 -7.17
N LYS A 17 10.67 -16.37 -6.43
CA LYS A 17 11.29 -17.69 -6.25
C LYS A 17 10.53 -18.55 -5.23
N ALA A 18 10.64 -19.88 -5.34
CA ALA A 18 10.14 -20.78 -4.30
C ALA A 18 10.88 -20.52 -2.97
N SER A 19 10.16 -20.61 -1.86
CA SER A 19 10.70 -20.35 -0.53
C SER A 19 10.37 -21.53 0.37
N GLU A 20 11.35 -22.02 1.12
CA GLU A 20 11.13 -23.05 2.12
C GLU A 20 10.45 -22.47 3.35
N TYR A 21 9.66 -23.29 4.04
CA TYR A 21 9.06 -22.89 5.31
C TYR A 21 10.13 -22.87 6.40
N VAL A 22 10.19 -21.76 7.14
CA VAL A 22 11.14 -21.58 8.25
C VAL A 22 10.35 -21.57 9.55
N ASP A 23 10.74 -22.43 10.49
CA ASP A 23 10.09 -22.61 11.80
C ASP A 23 10.85 -21.96 12.96
N GLN A 24 11.90 -21.19 12.65
CA GLN A 24 12.68 -20.42 13.62
C GLN A 24 12.69 -18.94 13.25
N TYR A 25 12.66 -18.07 14.26
CA TYR A 25 12.74 -16.62 14.07
C TYR A 25 13.92 -16.24 13.17
N SER A 26 13.60 -15.62 12.03
CA SER A 26 14.56 -15.40 10.94
C SER A 26 14.39 -14.01 10.32
N PRO A 27 14.98 -12.95 10.91
CA PRO A 27 14.84 -11.57 10.42
C PRO A 27 15.47 -11.37 9.03
N GLY A 28 16.48 -12.19 8.67
CA GLY A 28 17.13 -12.16 7.35
C GLY A 28 16.21 -12.57 6.18
N LEU A 29 14.98 -13.00 6.45
CA LEU A 29 13.96 -13.23 5.42
C LEU A 29 13.41 -11.93 4.84
N LEU A 30 13.44 -10.82 5.58
CA LEU A 30 12.93 -9.54 5.12
C LEU A 30 13.72 -9.03 3.91
N GLN A 31 13.00 -8.61 2.87
CA GLN A 31 13.61 -8.08 1.65
C GLN A 31 13.26 -6.60 1.48
N PRO A 32 14.26 -5.71 1.58
CA PRO A 32 14.07 -4.31 1.23
C PRO A 32 14.00 -4.16 -0.29
N VAL A 33 13.09 -3.29 -0.75
CA VAL A 33 13.05 -2.83 -2.14
C VAL A 33 13.28 -1.32 -2.12
N PRO A 34 14.36 -0.81 -2.75
CA PRO A 34 14.61 0.63 -2.78
C PRO A 34 13.47 1.36 -3.48
N ARG A 35 12.90 2.38 -2.81
CA ARG A 35 11.82 3.19 -3.39
C ARG A 35 12.30 3.97 -4.62
N SER A 36 13.59 4.29 -4.67
CA SER A 36 14.24 4.99 -5.77
C SER A 36 14.06 4.30 -7.12
N LEU A 37 14.00 2.96 -7.17
CA LEU A 37 13.81 2.20 -8.42
C LEU A 37 12.57 2.64 -9.17
N ASN A 38 11.48 2.88 -8.44
CA ASN A 38 10.19 3.24 -9.02
C ASN A 38 9.98 4.76 -9.08
N ARG A 39 10.61 5.49 -8.16
CA ARG A 39 10.51 6.95 -8.04
C ARG A 39 11.27 7.68 -9.15
N GLN A 40 12.35 7.09 -9.66
CA GLN A 40 13.09 7.64 -10.80
C GLN A 40 12.19 7.78 -12.04
N ASP A 41 11.38 6.76 -12.35
CA ASP A 41 10.43 6.77 -13.47
C ASP A 41 9.30 7.81 -13.30
N LEU A 42 9.05 8.25 -12.07
CA LEU A 42 8.09 9.30 -11.74
C LEU A 42 8.73 10.69 -11.63
N GLY A 43 10.03 10.83 -11.89
CA GLY A 43 10.78 12.09 -11.74
C GLY A 43 11.01 12.50 -10.27
N ILE A 44 10.80 11.60 -9.32
CA ILE A 44 11.04 11.84 -7.89
C ILE A 44 12.51 11.50 -7.59
N VAL A 45 13.38 12.51 -7.66
CA VAL A 45 14.83 12.33 -7.45
C VAL A 45 15.27 12.94 -6.12
N ASP A 46 15.24 14.27 -6.00
CA ASP A 46 15.83 14.98 -4.85
C ASP A 46 14.84 15.21 -3.70
N LYS A 47 13.61 15.60 -4.04
CA LYS A 47 12.56 15.90 -3.05
C LYS A 47 11.26 15.23 -3.45
N GLN A 48 10.65 14.54 -2.49
CA GLN A 48 9.33 13.94 -2.66
C GLN A 48 8.26 15.04 -2.69
N PRO A 49 7.28 14.99 -3.63
CA PRO A 49 6.22 15.98 -3.72
C PRO A 49 5.10 15.74 -2.68
N PHE A 50 5.26 14.74 -1.82
CA PHE A 50 4.32 14.31 -0.80
C PHE A 50 5.04 13.92 0.49
N GLU A 51 4.29 13.96 1.57
CA GLU A 51 4.54 13.20 2.79
C GLU A 51 3.59 12.00 2.84
N GLY A 52 3.83 11.05 3.74
CA GLY A 52 2.91 9.93 3.91
C GLY A 52 3.53 8.69 4.53
N VAL A 53 2.77 7.60 4.45
CA VAL A 53 3.10 6.30 5.07
C VAL A 53 2.52 5.16 4.25
N ASP A 54 3.10 3.98 4.40
CA ASP A 54 2.48 2.71 4.02
C ASP A 54 1.99 2.03 5.30
N ILE A 55 0.67 1.88 5.44
CA ILE A 55 0.06 1.24 6.59
C ILE A 55 -0.19 -0.23 6.24
N TRP A 56 0.45 -1.13 6.96
CA TRP A 56 0.30 -2.57 6.80
C TRP A 56 -0.61 -3.12 7.90
N ASN A 57 -1.53 -4.01 7.53
CA ASN A 57 -2.27 -4.82 8.49
C ASN A 57 -1.94 -6.30 8.32
N GLY A 58 -1.49 -6.94 9.39
CA GLY A 58 -1.24 -8.37 9.46
C GLY A 58 -2.33 -9.07 10.25
N TYR A 59 -2.99 -10.05 9.64
CA TYR A 59 -4.14 -10.75 10.20
C TYR A 59 -3.82 -12.16 10.71
N GLU A 60 -2.62 -12.64 10.41
CA GLU A 60 -2.19 -14.03 10.63
C GLU A 60 -0.94 -14.10 11.53
N LEU A 61 -0.72 -13.10 12.40
CA LEU A 61 0.43 -13.10 13.31
C LEU A 61 0.22 -14.08 14.47
N SER A 62 1.11 -15.08 14.58
CA SER A 62 1.10 -16.08 15.63
C SER A 62 2.50 -16.40 16.15
N TRP A 63 2.59 -16.81 17.42
CA TRP A 63 3.81 -17.26 18.07
C TRP A 63 3.49 -18.20 19.24
N LEU A 64 4.48 -18.77 19.91
CA LEU A 64 4.30 -19.59 21.11
C LEU A 64 4.69 -18.81 22.37
N ASN A 65 3.94 -18.95 23.46
CA ASN A 65 4.43 -18.53 24.77
C ASN A 65 5.48 -19.53 25.32
N ARG A 66 6.11 -19.21 26.46
CA ARG A 66 7.11 -20.09 27.11
C ARG A 66 6.66 -21.54 27.33
N LYS A 67 5.35 -21.77 27.54
CA LYS A 67 4.78 -23.11 27.75
C LYS A 67 4.43 -23.84 26.45
N GLY A 68 4.73 -23.25 25.29
CA GLY A 68 4.42 -23.80 23.98
C GLY A 68 2.96 -23.63 23.56
N LYS A 69 2.16 -22.81 24.25
CA LYS A 69 0.79 -22.50 23.85
C LYS A 69 0.82 -21.44 22.73
N PRO A 70 0.11 -21.65 21.60
CA PRO A 70 -0.05 -20.63 20.58
C PRO A 70 -0.73 -19.36 21.09
N CYS A 71 -0.23 -18.23 20.63
CA CYS A 71 -0.72 -16.89 20.83
C CYS A 71 -1.01 -16.25 19.46
N LEU A 72 -1.93 -15.29 19.44
CA LEU A 72 -2.40 -14.61 18.24
C LEU A 72 -2.50 -13.11 18.52
N ALA A 73 -2.23 -12.30 17.50
CA ALA A 73 -2.50 -10.87 17.53
C ALA A 73 -2.81 -10.37 16.12
N LEU A 74 -3.50 -9.24 16.03
CA LEU A 74 -3.52 -8.44 14.81
C LEU A 74 -2.32 -7.50 14.84
N LEU A 75 -1.71 -7.27 13.69
CA LEU A 75 -0.54 -6.41 13.51
C LEU A 75 -0.92 -5.16 12.74
N GLN A 76 -0.46 -4.00 13.19
CA GLN A 76 -0.28 -2.83 12.35
C GLN A 76 1.20 -2.45 12.31
N ALA A 77 1.74 -2.26 11.10
CA ALA A 77 3.04 -1.63 10.91
C ALA A 77 2.88 -0.37 10.05
N ILE A 78 3.55 0.72 10.43
CA ILE A 78 3.53 1.98 9.70
C ILE A 78 4.93 2.29 9.23
N VAL A 79 5.14 2.18 7.92
CA VAL A 79 6.42 2.46 7.26
C VAL A 79 6.35 3.87 6.67
N PRO A 80 7.25 4.81 7.03
CA PRO A 80 7.25 6.15 6.45
C PRO A 80 7.44 6.11 4.92
N ALA A 81 6.72 6.93 4.17
CA ALA A 81 6.96 7.08 2.72
C ALA A 81 8.35 7.68 2.44
N SER A 82 8.95 8.36 3.42
CA SER A 82 10.31 8.86 3.37
C SER A 82 11.39 7.78 3.55
N SER A 83 11.02 6.54 3.90
CA SER A 83 11.99 5.47 4.07
C SER A 83 12.76 5.17 2.77
N PRO A 84 14.07 4.88 2.81
CA PRO A 84 14.81 4.47 1.62
C PRO A 84 14.22 3.23 0.94
N ASN A 85 13.72 2.28 1.74
CA ASN A 85 13.18 1.01 1.26
C ASN A 85 11.71 0.85 1.65
N LEU A 86 10.93 0.27 0.74
CA LEU A 86 9.70 -0.44 1.10
C LEU A 86 10.04 -1.89 1.45
N ILE A 87 9.11 -2.58 2.12
CA ILE A 87 9.28 -3.98 2.55
C ILE A 87 8.48 -4.86 1.60
N GLU A 88 9.12 -5.86 0.99
CA GLU A 88 8.40 -6.71 0.04
C GLU A 88 7.41 -7.66 0.75
N SER A 89 6.16 -7.70 0.26
CA SER A 89 5.03 -8.35 0.93
C SER A 89 5.23 -9.85 1.19
N LYS A 90 5.76 -10.61 0.23
CA LYS A 90 6.02 -12.05 0.42
C LYS A 90 7.11 -12.28 1.46
N SER A 91 8.19 -11.51 1.42
CA SER A 91 9.27 -11.56 2.40
C SER A 91 8.77 -11.25 3.81
N PHE A 92 7.90 -10.25 3.93
CA PHE A 92 7.28 -9.88 5.21
C PHE A 92 6.40 -11.02 5.73
N LYS A 93 5.58 -11.64 4.86
CA LYS A 93 4.81 -12.84 5.24
C LYS A 93 5.70 -13.96 5.77
N LEU A 94 6.79 -14.30 5.07
CA LEU A 94 7.69 -15.38 5.46
C LEU A 94 8.39 -15.05 6.79
N TYR A 95 8.78 -13.80 6.99
CA TYR A 95 9.29 -13.30 8.26
C TYR A 95 8.27 -13.47 9.40
N LEU A 96 7.00 -13.08 9.20
CA LEU A 96 5.95 -13.29 10.21
C LEU A 96 5.74 -14.78 10.52
N ASN A 97 5.74 -15.64 9.49
CA ASN A 97 5.61 -17.08 9.67
C ASN A 97 6.76 -17.70 10.47
N SER A 98 7.95 -17.10 10.44
CA SER A 98 9.11 -17.54 11.21
C SER A 98 8.88 -17.48 12.73
N PHE A 99 7.89 -16.70 13.18
CA PHE A 99 7.48 -16.66 14.59
C PHE A 99 6.53 -17.78 15.00
N ASN A 100 5.88 -18.51 14.07
CA ASN A 100 4.79 -19.44 14.38
C ASN A 100 5.17 -20.51 15.41
N GLN A 101 6.44 -20.97 15.38
CA GLN A 101 6.98 -21.95 16.34
C GLN A 101 8.00 -21.32 17.30
N TRP A 102 8.18 -20.00 17.26
CA TRP A 102 9.11 -19.28 18.11
C TRP A 102 8.49 -19.02 19.48
N LYS A 103 9.26 -19.30 20.54
CA LYS A 103 8.84 -19.07 21.93
C LYS A 103 9.26 -17.68 22.40
N LEU A 104 8.29 -16.90 22.86
CA LEU A 104 8.50 -15.59 23.46
C LEU A 104 7.87 -15.50 24.85
N ASP A 105 8.38 -14.54 25.63
CA ASP A 105 7.96 -14.33 27.00
C ASP A 105 6.60 -13.67 27.07
N ASN A 106 6.41 -12.65 26.24
CA ASN A 106 5.22 -11.82 26.18
C ASN A 106 5.09 -11.14 24.81
N LYS A 107 3.98 -10.43 24.64
CA LYS A 107 3.61 -9.74 23.40
C LYS A 107 4.50 -8.52 23.14
N GLU A 108 5.00 -7.88 24.19
CA GLU A 108 5.85 -6.70 24.13
C GLU A 108 7.22 -7.04 23.51
N GLN A 109 7.77 -8.21 23.84
CA GLN A 109 8.99 -8.72 23.22
C GLN A 109 8.81 -8.95 21.72
N LEU A 110 7.67 -9.52 21.29
CA LEU A 110 7.35 -9.68 19.87
C LEU A 110 7.26 -8.33 19.17
N GLN A 111 6.53 -7.37 19.76
CA GLN A 111 6.39 -6.03 19.19
C GLN A 111 7.75 -5.34 19.01
N ALA A 112 8.65 -5.45 20.00
CA ALA A 112 9.98 -4.87 19.93
C ALA A 112 10.86 -5.50 18.83
N LEU A 113 10.80 -6.83 18.65
CA LEU A 113 11.51 -7.51 17.56
C LEU A 113 10.98 -7.08 16.19
N LEU A 114 9.65 -7.08 16.01
CA LEU A 114 9.02 -6.60 14.79
C LEU A 114 9.42 -5.15 14.49
N GLU A 115 9.37 -4.26 15.47
CA GLU A 115 9.71 -2.85 15.28
C GLU A 115 11.17 -2.65 14.88
N LYS A 116 12.09 -3.34 15.57
CA LYS A 116 13.52 -3.31 15.26
C LYS A 116 13.79 -3.81 13.83
N ASP A 117 13.33 -5.01 13.51
CA ASP A 117 13.71 -5.68 12.25
C ASP A 117 13.09 -4.99 11.04
N LEU A 118 11.85 -4.48 11.17
CA LEU A 118 11.21 -3.71 10.10
C LEU A 118 11.85 -2.32 9.94
N THR A 119 12.31 -1.70 11.03
CA THR A 119 13.08 -0.45 10.97
C THR A 119 14.42 -0.65 10.25
N GLU A 120 15.12 -1.74 10.55
CA GLU A 120 16.37 -2.11 9.86
C GLU A 120 16.12 -2.36 8.35
N CYS A 121 15.07 -3.10 7.99
CA CYS A 121 14.70 -3.37 6.61
C CYS A 121 14.31 -2.09 5.84
N ALA A 122 13.43 -1.26 6.42
CA ALA A 122 12.99 0.00 5.80
C ALA A 122 14.10 1.06 5.75
N ALA A 123 15.15 0.91 6.56
CA ALA A 123 16.18 1.91 6.83
C ALA A 123 15.59 3.26 7.32
N ALA A 124 14.48 3.19 8.07
CA ALA A 124 13.80 4.33 8.68
C ALA A 124 12.90 3.84 9.83
N PRO A 125 12.59 4.68 10.84
CA PRO A 125 11.76 4.28 11.98
C PRO A 125 10.38 3.76 11.55
N VAL A 126 10.12 2.48 11.75
CA VAL A 126 8.80 1.84 11.55
C VAL A 126 8.10 1.80 12.89
N ARG A 127 6.80 2.12 12.93
CA ARG A 127 5.99 1.94 14.15
C ARG A 127 5.23 0.63 14.08
N VAL A 128 5.30 -0.19 15.14
CA VAL A 128 4.53 -1.43 15.24
C VAL A 128 3.53 -1.36 16.39
N SER A 129 2.34 -1.91 16.17
CA SER A 129 1.32 -2.06 17.20
C SER A 129 0.62 -3.39 17.06
N LEU A 130 0.42 -4.08 18.17
CA LEU A 130 -0.22 -5.38 18.22
C LEU A 130 -1.55 -5.31 18.97
N PHE A 131 -2.61 -5.89 18.42
CA PHE A 131 -3.98 -5.83 18.96
C PHE A 131 -4.52 -7.22 19.28
N ASP A 132 -5.45 -7.28 20.23
CA ASP A 132 -6.17 -8.52 20.55
C ASP A 132 -7.16 -8.85 19.43
N ILE A 133 -7.43 -10.15 19.25
CA ILE A 133 -8.42 -10.67 18.30
C ILE A 133 -9.86 -10.41 18.75
N GLN A 134 -10.09 -10.12 20.04
CA GLN A 134 -11.44 -9.92 20.60
C GLN A 134 -12.14 -8.63 20.13
N GLY A 135 -11.46 -7.78 19.37
CA GLY A 135 -12.06 -6.62 18.70
C GLY A 135 -11.26 -5.34 18.91
N ASP A 136 -11.00 -4.65 17.81
CA ASP A 136 -10.42 -3.31 17.80
C ASP A 136 -11.07 -2.53 16.64
N ALA A 137 -11.52 -1.31 16.92
CA ALA A 137 -12.28 -0.48 15.98
C ALA A 137 -11.55 -0.20 14.66
N ARG A 138 -10.21 -0.35 14.63
CA ARG A 138 -9.41 -0.26 13.40
C ARG A 138 -9.69 -1.39 12.40
N PHE A 139 -10.22 -2.51 12.88
CA PHE A 139 -10.53 -3.69 12.06
C PHE A 139 -12.03 -3.84 11.77
N GLU A 140 -12.84 -2.91 12.27
CA GLU A 140 -14.24 -2.75 11.89
C GLU A 140 -14.35 -2.20 10.48
N VAL A 141 -15.45 -2.53 9.81
CA VAL A 141 -15.73 -2.05 8.46
C VAL A 141 -16.17 -0.60 8.53
N SER A 142 -15.51 0.27 7.77
CA SER A 142 -15.85 1.68 7.65
C SER A 142 -16.02 2.10 6.19
N HIS A 143 -16.62 3.27 6.02
CA HIS A 143 -16.93 3.91 4.75
C HIS A 143 -16.44 5.36 4.77
N PHE A 144 -16.31 5.96 3.58
CA PHE A 144 -16.04 7.38 3.43
C PHE A 144 -17.35 8.06 2.98
N PRO A 145 -18.28 8.39 3.91
CA PRO A 145 -19.64 8.80 3.55
C PRO A 145 -19.70 10.13 2.77
N ASP A 146 -18.72 11.01 2.97
CA ASP A 146 -18.67 12.33 2.33
C ASP A 146 -17.96 12.31 0.97
N ALA A 147 -17.47 11.15 0.52
CA ALA A 147 -16.80 11.01 -0.76
C ALA A 147 -17.81 10.79 -1.90
N LEU A 148 -17.62 11.48 -3.03
CA LEU A 148 -18.36 11.18 -4.25
C LEU A 148 -17.87 9.85 -4.83
N LEU A 149 -18.73 8.84 -4.83
CA LEU A 149 -18.48 7.55 -5.47
C LEU A 149 -18.49 7.71 -7.00
N LEU A 150 -17.40 7.32 -7.65
CA LEU A 150 -17.24 7.41 -9.10
C LEU A 150 -17.81 6.18 -9.84
N ASP A 151 -17.96 5.06 -9.15
CA ASP A 151 -18.09 3.73 -9.79
C ASP A 151 -19.39 3.54 -10.58
N GLU A 152 -20.42 4.35 -10.34
CA GLU A 152 -21.73 4.28 -11.01
C GLU A 152 -21.83 5.20 -12.24
N LEU A 153 -20.74 5.87 -12.63
CA LEU A 153 -20.71 6.71 -13.82
C LEU A 153 -20.78 5.85 -15.09
N ASP A 154 -21.71 6.19 -15.99
CA ASP A 154 -21.86 5.53 -17.28
C ASP A 154 -20.82 6.07 -18.28
N VAL A 155 -19.71 5.34 -18.45
CA VAL A 155 -18.58 5.73 -19.30
C VAL A 155 -18.09 4.58 -20.16
N GLU A 156 -17.72 4.89 -21.40
CA GLU A 156 -16.99 3.97 -22.27
C GLU A 156 -15.48 3.98 -21.95
N ILE A 157 -14.88 2.79 -21.86
CA ILE A 157 -13.46 2.58 -21.49
C ILE A 157 -12.78 1.73 -22.57
N GLU A 158 -11.79 2.31 -23.25
CA GLU A 158 -11.01 1.65 -24.30
C GLU A 158 -9.53 1.42 -23.90
N GLN A 159 -9.04 2.14 -22.89
CA GLN A 159 -7.66 2.11 -22.43
C GLN A 159 -7.53 1.35 -21.11
N TYR A 160 -6.59 0.40 -21.04
CA TYR A 160 -6.30 -0.42 -19.86
C TYR A 160 -4.80 -0.45 -19.49
N GLN A 161 -4.06 0.53 -20.01
CA GLN A 161 -2.71 0.89 -19.56
C GLN A 161 -2.72 2.32 -19.03
N PRO A 162 -1.95 2.65 -17.97
CA PRO A 162 -1.98 3.97 -17.35
C PRO A 162 -1.73 5.08 -18.35
N ASP A 163 -2.66 6.03 -18.41
CA ASP A 163 -2.59 7.16 -19.33
C ASP A 163 -3.05 8.44 -18.63
N SER A 164 -2.08 9.24 -18.17
CA SER A 164 -2.36 10.49 -17.46
C SER A 164 -3.04 11.53 -18.35
N THR A 165 -2.95 11.41 -19.68
CA THR A 165 -3.57 12.38 -20.61
C THR A 165 -5.09 12.31 -20.61
N LEU A 166 -5.66 11.24 -20.03
CA LEU A 166 -7.09 11.11 -19.81
C LEU A 166 -7.63 12.11 -18.78
N LEU A 167 -6.79 12.62 -17.88
CA LEU A 167 -7.20 13.50 -16.79
C LEU A 167 -7.60 14.88 -17.31
N GLN A 168 -8.79 15.34 -16.94
CA GLN A 168 -9.34 16.63 -17.35
C GLN A 168 -9.82 17.43 -16.14
N THR A 169 -9.72 18.76 -16.24
CA THR A 169 -10.23 19.69 -15.23
C THR A 169 -11.13 20.75 -15.85
N THR A 170 -12.11 21.22 -15.09
CA THR A 170 -12.85 22.45 -15.40
C THR A 170 -12.13 23.68 -14.84
N ASN A 171 -12.65 24.88 -15.10
CA ASN A 171 -12.13 26.12 -14.50
C ASN A 171 -12.70 26.40 -13.10
N LYS A 172 -13.62 25.57 -12.59
CA LYS A 172 -14.25 25.76 -11.28
C LYS A 172 -13.29 25.33 -10.17
N LEU A 173 -13.14 26.15 -9.14
CA LEU A 173 -12.38 25.78 -7.95
C LEU A 173 -13.28 25.06 -6.94
N VAL A 174 -12.78 23.96 -6.38
CA VAL A 174 -13.51 23.11 -5.44
C VAL A 174 -12.59 22.57 -4.34
N ASP A 175 -13.20 22.11 -3.24
CA ASP A 175 -12.63 21.15 -2.28
C ASP A 175 -13.52 19.92 -2.37
N LYS A 176 -12.97 18.82 -2.88
CA LYS A 176 -13.73 17.60 -3.17
C LYS A 176 -12.97 16.36 -2.75
N THR A 177 -13.77 15.35 -2.45
CA THR A 177 -13.31 14.01 -2.17
C THR A 177 -14.00 13.04 -3.13
N HIS A 178 -13.21 12.21 -3.81
CA HIS A 178 -13.66 11.14 -4.69
C HIS A 178 -13.27 9.78 -4.11
N LEU A 179 -14.13 8.79 -4.35
CA LEU A 179 -13.90 7.40 -3.98
C LEU A 179 -14.15 6.51 -5.20
N SER A 180 -13.28 5.53 -5.42
CA SER A 180 -13.53 4.43 -6.33
C SER A 180 -13.12 3.10 -5.72
N HIS A 181 -13.94 2.08 -5.89
CA HIS A 181 -13.65 0.69 -5.55
C HIS A 181 -13.13 -0.11 -6.76
N LEU A 182 -12.99 0.52 -7.92
CA LEU A 182 -12.62 -0.13 -9.18
C LEU A 182 -11.11 -0.17 -9.44
N LEU A 183 -10.29 0.37 -8.52
CA LEU A 183 -8.84 0.29 -8.66
C LEU A 183 -8.38 -1.17 -8.66
N LYS A 184 -7.77 -1.56 -9.77
CA LYS A 184 -7.14 -2.86 -9.95
C LYS A 184 -5.84 -2.67 -10.71
N SER A 185 -4.78 -3.31 -10.25
CA SER A 185 -3.52 -3.46 -10.98
C SER A 185 -3.11 -4.94 -10.99
N ASN A 186 -1.90 -5.24 -11.43
CA ASN A 186 -1.28 -6.54 -11.33
C ASN A 186 0.00 -6.43 -10.52
N CYS A 187 0.29 -7.46 -9.74
CA CYS A 187 1.52 -7.49 -8.96
C CYS A 187 2.72 -7.65 -9.90
N LEU A 188 3.70 -6.77 -9.76
CA LEU A 188 4.92 -6.76 -10.56
C LEU A 188 5.65 -8.12 -10.60
N ILE A 189 5.56 -8.90 -9.53
CA ILE A 189 6.31 -10.14 -9.35
C ILE A 189 5.54 -11.37 -9.82
N THR A 190 4.25 -11.45 -9.54
CA THR A 190 3.44 -12.65 -9.78
C THR A 190 2.43 -12.50 -10.91
N SER A 191 2.24 -11.28 -11.41
CA SER A 191 1.17 -10.90 -12.36
C SER A 191 -0.26 -11.22 -11.89
N GLN A 192 -0.43 -11.60 -10.63
CA GLN A 192 -1.75 -11.81 -10.04
C GLN A 192 -2.47 -10.46 -9.85
N PRO A 193 -3.82 -10.44 -9.87
CA PRO A 193 -4.59 -9.22 -9.76
C PRO A 193 -4.54 -8.62 -8.35
N ASP A 194 -4.26 -7.33 -8.26
CA ASP A 194 -4.35 -6.53 -7.05
C ASP A 194 -5.65 -5.74 -7.07
N TRP A 195 -6.39 -5.76 -5.96
CA TRP A 195 -7.67 -5.08 -5.82
C TRP A 195 -7.58 -4.04 -4.73
N GLY A 196 -8.08 -2.84 -4.99
CA GLY A 196 -8.08 -1.77 -4.01
C GLY A 196 -9.27 -0.85 -4.14
N SER A 197 -9.49 -0.07 -3.10
CA SER A 197 -10.26 1.17 -3.21
C SER A 197 -9.30 2.34 -3.09
N VAL A 198 -9.58 3.44 -3.79
CA VAL A 198 -8.77 4.65 -3.75
C VAL A 198 -9.63 5.85 -3.40
N PHE A 199 -9.13 6.62 -2.45
CA PHE A 199 -9.68 7.86 -1.95
C PHE A 199 -8.79 9.00 -2.42
N ILE A 200 -9.39 10.01 -3.06
CA ILE A 200 -8.69 11.18 -3.60
C ILE A 200 -9.37 12.43 -3.06
N ARG A 201 -8.68 13.13 -2.16
CA ARG A 201 -9.12 14.44 -1.65
C ARG A 201 -8.24 15.53 -2.25
N TYR A 202 -8.86 16.58 -2.76
CA TYR A 202 -8.10 17.67 -3.36
C TYR A 202 -8.80 19.03 -3.21
N GLN A 203 -7.98 20.08 -3.22
CA GLN A 203 -8.41 21.46 -3.37
C GLN A 203 -7.74 22.05 -4.62
N GLY A 204 -8.53 22.55 -5.56
CA GLY A 204 -8.02 23.06 -6.84
C GLY A 204 -9.09 23.12 -7.92
N ARG A 205 -8.67 23.08 -9.18
CA ARG A 205 -9.58 22.96 -10.32
C ARG A 205 -10.35 21.64 -10.26
N GLU A 206 -11.65 21.68 -10.46
CA GLU A 206 -12.52 20.52 -10.41
C GLU A 206 -12.11 19.50 -11.46
N ILE A 207 -11.69 18.33 -11.01
CA ILE A 207 -11.38 17.19 -11.86
C ILE A 207 -12.71 16.65 -12.40
N VAL A 208 -12.78 16.43 -13.71
CA VAL A 208 -13.97 15.86 -14.36
C VAL A 208 -14.12 14.40 -13.90
N PRO A 209 -15.20 14.02 -13.19
CA PRO A 209 -15.34 12.69 -12.57
C PRO A 209 -15.15 11.51 -13.52
N GLU A 210 -15.71 11.60 -14.73
CA GLU A 210 -15.62 10.59 -15.78
C GLU A 210 -14.17 10.41 -16.25
N SER A 211 -13.43 11.51 -16.36
CA SER A 211 -12.02 11.51 -16.77
C SER A 211 -11.14 10.81 -15.71
N LEU A 212 -11.43 11.06 -14.43
CA LEU A 212 -10.74 10.44 -13.31
C LEU A 212 -11.05 8.94 -13.23
N LEU A 213 -12.30 8.55 -13.42
CA LEU A 213 -12.67 7.13 -13.45
C LEU A 213 -11.94 6.38 -14.57
N LYS A 214 -11.93 6.93 -15.79
CA LYS A 214 -11.19 6.33 -16.93
C LYS A 214 -9.70 6.18 -16.61
N TYR A 215 -9.08 7.22 -16.04
CA TYR A 215 -7.70 7.15 -15.58
C TYR A 215 -7.47 6.05 -14.54
N LEU A 216 -8.31 5.95 -13.50
CA LEU A 216 -8.16 4.91 -12.47
C LEU A 216 -8.33 3.49 -13.04
N VAL A 217 -9.28 3.29 -13.96
CA VAL A 217 -9.50 1.99 -14.62
C VAL A 217 -8.38 1.66 -15.60
N SER A 218 -7.64 2.65 -16.11
CA SER A 218 -6.50 2.41 -16.99
C SER A 218 -5.36 1.62 -16.32
N PHE A 219 -5.32 1.52 -14.98
CA PHE A 219 -4.37 0.66 -14.26
C PHE A 219 -4.67 -0.84 -14.37
N ARG A 220 -5.83 -1.25 -14.92
CA ARG A 220 -6.37 -2.61 -14.84
C ARG A 220 -5.41 -3.70 -15.29
N GLN A 221 -4.56 -3.44 -16.29
CA GLN A 221 -3.56 -4.39 -16.79
C GLN A 221 -2.12 -3.95 -16.52
N HIS A 222 -1.91 -2.97 -15.65
CA HIS A 222 -0.59 -2.44 -15.30
C HIS A 222 0.08 -3.26 -14.21
N ASN A 223 1.41 -3.43 -14.31
CA ASN A 223 2.21 -4.15 -13.32
C ASN A 223 2.94 -3.18 -12.40
N GLU A 224 2.53 -3.04 -11.14
CA GLU A 224 3.20 -2.17 -10.16
C GLU A 224 3.04 -2.70 -8.73
N PHE A 225 3.88 -2.21 -7.82
CA PHE A 225 3.61 -2.32 -6.38
C PHE A 225 2.47 -1.38 -5.96
N HIS A 226 1.79 -1.69 -4.86
CA HIS A 226 0.69 -0.88 -4.33
C HIS A 226 1.15 0.55 -4.03
N GLU A 227 2.31 0.68 -3.40
CA GLU A 227 2.96 1.94 -3.04
C GLU A 227 3.26 2.78 -4.28
N GLN A 228 3.82 2.15 -5.31
CA GLN A 228 4.16 2.82 -6.57
C GLN A 228 2.92 3.29 -7.30
N CYS A 229 1.86 2.49 -7.35
CA CYS A 229 0.60 2.86 -7.99
C CYS A 229 0.01 4.13 -7.34
N VAL A 230 0.03 4.23 -6.02
CA VAL A 230 -0.44 5.44 -5.31
C VAL A 230 0.46 6.64 -5.56
N GLU A 231 1.78 6.45 -5.59
CA GLU A 231 2.74 7.52 -5.91
C GLU A 231 2.56 8.03 -7.35
N ARG A 232 2.30 7.13 -8.31
CA ARG A 232 1.98 7.49 -9.69
C ARG A 232 0.69 8.29 -9.79
N ILE A 233 -0.40 7.82 -9.17
CA ILE A 233 -1.68 8.54 -9.13
C ILE A 233 -1.48 9.95 -8.57
N PHE A 234 -0.71 10.08 -7.48
CA PHE A 234 -0.41 11.38 -6.91
C PHE A 234 0.34 12.28 -7.91
N CYS A 235 1.42 11.78 -8.52
CA CYS A 235 2.25 12.57 -9.44
C CYS A 235 1.49 12.98 -10.71
N ASP A 236 0.72 12.07 -11.29
CA ASP A 236 -0.07 12.33 -12.49
C ASP A 236 -1.15 13.39 -12.21
N LEU A 237 -1.84 13.32 -11.06
CA LEU A 237 -2.81 14.34 -10.65
C LEU A 237 -2.16 15.70 -10.39
N MET A 238 -1.00 15.73 -9.72
CA MET A 238 -0.24 16.97 -9.54
C MET A 238 0.17 17.58 -10.90
N ALA A 239 0.63 16.74 -11.83
CA ALA A 239 1.15 17.16 -13.12
C ALA A 239 0.06 17.54 -14.14
N GLN A 240 -1.12 16.93 -14.08
CA GLN A 240 -2.19 17.18 -15.07
C GLN A 240 -3.27 18.13 -14.52
N CYS A 241 -3.62 17.99 -13.25
CA CYS A 241 -4.74 18.73 -12.64
C CYS A 241 -4.29 19.95 -11.83
N HIS A 242 -3.01 20.02 -11.47
CA HIS A 242 -2.41 21.09 -10.68
C HIS A 242 -3.21 21.52 -9.43
N PRO A 243 -3.68 20.57 -8.58
CA PRO A 243 -4.31 20.93 -7.33
C PRO A 243 -3.31 21.61 -6.39
N GLU A 244 -3.80 22.51 -5.54
CA GLU A 244 -3.00 23.11 -4.47
C GLU A 244 -2.77 22.09 -3.35
N LYS A 245 -3.83 21.37 -2.98
CA LYS A 245 -3.83 20.33 -1.96
C LYS A 245 -4.26 19.02 -2.58
N LEU A 246 -3.52 17.95 -2.32
CA LEU A 246 -3.83 16.61 -2.81
C LEU A 246 -3.49 15.58 -1.75
N THR A 247 -4.41 14.64 -1.57
CA THR A 247 -4.22 13.39 -0.85
C THR A 247 -4.70 12.25 -1.74
N VAL A 248 -3.86 11.25 -1.91
CA VAL A 248 -4.21 9.96 -2.52
C VAL A 248 -3.99 8.88 -1.48
N TYR A 249 -5.04 8.11 -1.19
CA TYR A 249 -5.01 7.05 -0.21
C TYR A 249 -5.67 5.80 -0.78
N ALA A 250 -4.89 4.73 -0.97
CA ALA A 250 -5.45 3.46 -1.40
C ALA A 250 -5.48 2.45 -0.26
N ARG A 251 -6.48 1.58 -0.31
CA ARG A 251 -6.66 0.45 0.62
C ARG A 251 -6.81 -0.82 -0.19
N TYR A 252 -5.75 -1.62 -0.25
CA TYR A 252 -5.71 -2.86 -1.02
C TYR A 252 -6.22 -4.04 -0.21
N THR A 253 -6.75 -5.04 -0.90
CA THR A 253 -7.09 -6.33 -0.30
C THR A 253 -5.84 -7.10 0.09
N ARG A 254 -5.94 -7.91 1.15
CA ARG A 254 -4.79 -8.69 1.62
C ARG A 254 -4.30 -9.72 0.61
N ARG A 255 -2.99 -9.99 0.63
CA ARG A 255 -2.36 -11.17 0.02
C ARG A 255 -1.59 -11.93 1.09
N GLY A 256 -1.95 -13.21 1.26
CA GLY A 256 -1.28 -14.08 2.23
C GLY A 256 -1.25 -13.52 3.64
N GLY A 257 -2.38 -12.98 4.11
CA GLY A 257 -2.53 -12.48 5.48
C GLY A 257 -2.12 -11.03 5.72
N LEU A 258 -1.57 -10.34 4.72
CA LEU A 258 -1.08 -8.95 4.83
C LEU A 258 -1.77 -8.05 3.79
N ASP A 259 -2.26 -6.89 4.22
CA ASP A 259 -2.65 -5.80 3.32
C ASP A 259 -1.71 -4.59 3.43
N ILE A 260 -1.77 -3.72 2.42
CA ILE A 260 -0.99 -2.49 2.32
C ILE A 260 -1.95 -1.35 2.00
N ASN A 261 -1.80 -0.23 2.70
CA ASN A 261 -2.64 0.94 2.54
C ASN A 261 -1.75 2.19 2.38
N PRO A 262 -1.21 2.44 1.17
CA PRO A 262 -0.34 3.58 0.93
C PRO A 262 -1.13 4.88 0.97
N PHE A 263 -0.66 5.81 1.79
CA PHE A 263 -1.17 7.17 1.92
C PHE A 263 -0.09 8.16 1.44
N ARG A 264 -0.46 9.10 0.57
CA ARG A 264 0.41 10.18 0.07
C ARG A 264 -0.37 11.50 0.10
N SER A 265 0.17 12.53 0.72
CA SER A 265 -0.46 13.85 0.82
C SER A 265 0.56 14.98 0.84
N ASN A 266 0.21 16.17 0.34
CA ASN A 266 1.02 17.38 0.51
C ASN A 266 0.48 18.35 1.58
N PHE A 267 -0.60 18.00 2.29
CA PHE A 267 -1.27 18.96 3.18
C PHE A 267 -1.89 18.39 4.46
N GLU A 268 -2.08 17.08 4.57
CA GLU A 268 -2.71 16.46 5.75
C GLU A 268 -2.06 15.14 6.17
N SER A 269 -2.31 14.77 7.42
CA SER A 269 -1.85 13.52 8.01
C SER A 269 -2.76 12.34 7.67
N PRO A 270 -2.27 11.08 7.77
CA PRO A 270 -3.09 9.90 7.52
C PRO A 270 -4.34 9.80 8.38
N TYR A 271 -5.44 9.36 7.77
CA TYR A 271 -6.72 9.08 8.42
C TYR A 271 -6.63 7.89 9.40
N PRO A 272 -7.58 7.75 10.34
CA PRO A 272 -7.72 6.54 11.14
C PRO A 272 -7.73 5.28 10.26
N ASN A 273 -6.94 4.28 10.64
CA ASN A 273 -6.83 3.03 9.90
C ASN A 273 -8.05 2.13 10.20
N GLN A 274 -9.16 2.37 9.53
CA GLN A 274 -10.33 1.50 9.54
C GLN A 274 -10.38 0.63 8.29
N ARG A 275 -10.83 -0.61 8.44
CA ARG A 275 -10.87 -1.59 7.35
C ARG A 275 -12.03 -1.31 6.40
N MET A 276 -11.85 -1.54 5.10
CA MET A 276 -12.95 -1.56 4.13
C MET A 276 -13.49 -2.97 3.92
N ILE A 277 -14.72 -3.11 3.39
CA ILE A 277 -15.44 -4.39 3.32
C ILE A 277 -14.70 -5.54 2.61
N ARG A 278 -13.82 -5.23 1.64
CA ARG A 278 -13.07 -6.24 0.85
C ARG A 278 -11.69 -6.58 1.42
N GLN A 279 -11.21 -5.85 2.43
CA GLN A 279 -9.85 -6.01 2.96
C GLN A 279 -9.68 -7.25 3.80
#